data_AF-A0A7V2SYA4-F1
#
_entry.id   AF-A0A7V2SYA4-F1
#
_cell.length_a   1.000
_cell.length_b   1.000
_cell.length_c   1.000
_cell.angle_alpha   90.00
_cell.angle_beta   90.00
_cell.angle_gamma   90.00
#
_symmetry.space_group_name_H-M   'P 1'
#
loop_
_entity.id
_entity.type
_entity.pdbx_description
1 polymer ?
#
loop_
_entity_poly.entity_id
_entity_poly.type
_entity_poly.pdbx_seq_one_letter_code
_entity_poly.pdbx_strand_id
1 'polypeptide(L)'
;MALYGWISLLILAISELALFKGIDLVEEFFYLFVWWPYILLLDALIKARKGTSPITSNPQSFINLCIWSVTFWLIFELINLRLQNWHYVNITPLTPIRWLGYTLSFATVLPGIFFTSILVRDSLFRGKCLGESGELHSGTVPMLPLWIGLGTVSILLPMAWPRYFFPLVWGFTFFILDPLNGRLGAKSLILDYMSGRKANLF
;
A
#
# COMPACT_ATOMS: atom_id res chain seq x y z
N MET A 1 -3.67 -18.86 -15.59
CA MET A 1 -2.91 -18.28 -14.45
C MET A 1 -1.62 -19.06 -14.30
N ALA A 2 -0.51 -18.41 -13.94
CA ALA A 2 0.77 -19.09 -13.76
C ALA A 2 0.78 -20.01 -12.53
N LEU A 3 1.65 -21.03 -12.51
CA LEU A 3 1.72 -22.05 -11.44
C LEU A 3 1.90 -21.43 -10.04
N TYR A 4 2.78 -20.43 -9.90
CA TYR A 4 3.02 -19.76 -8.63
C TYR A 4 1.77 -19.05 -8.07
N GLY A 5 0.84 -18.63 -8.93
CA GLY A 5 -0.43 -18.07 -8.49
C GLY A 5 -1.31 -19.11 -7.79
N TRP A 6 -1.38 -20.33 -8.34
CA TRP A 6 -2.13 -21.43 -7.69
C TRP A 6 -1.46 -21.88 -6.39
N ILE A 7 -0.13 -21.95 -6.37
CA ILE A 7 0.64 -22.22 -5.15
C ILE A 7 0.33 -21.15 -4.10
N SER A 8 0.30 -19.87 -4.49
CA SER A 8 -0.01 -18.77 -3.57
C SER A 8 -1.43 -18.88 -3.02
N LEU A 9 -2.41 -19.21 -3.85
CA LEU A 9 -3.80 -19.44 -3.40
C LEU A 9 -3.89 -20.62 -2.42
N LEU A 10 -3.15 -21.70 -2.67
CA LEU A 10 -3.09 -22.84 -1.77
C LEU A 10 -2.44 -22.46 -0.43
N ILE A 11 -1.34 -21.70 -0.45
CA ILE A 11 -0.70 -21.20 0.77
C ILE A 11 -1.70 -20.35 1.56
N LEU A 12 -2.41 -19.40 0.92
CA LEU A 12 -3.45 -18.61 1.58
C LEU A 12 -4.49 -19.48 2.28
N ALA A 13 -5.05 -20.47 1.56
CA ALA A 13 -6.06 -21.36 2.12
C ALA A 13 -5.53 -22.19 3.31
N ILE A 14 -4.29 -22.70 3.20
CA ILE A 14 -3.65 -23.45 4.27
C ILE A 14 -3.36 -22.55 5.48
N SER A 15 -2.86 -21.34 5.27
CA SER A 15 -2.57 -20.36 6.32
C SER A 15 -3.83 -20.01 7.12
N GLU A 16 -4.95 -19.76 6.44
CA GLU A 16 -6.24 -19.48 7.09
C GLU A 16 -6.71 -20.70 7.92
N LEU A 17 -6.68 -21.91 7.34
CA LEU A 17 -7.07 -23.13 8.05
C LEU A 17 -6.15 -23.43 9.24
N ALA A 18 -4.86 -23.15 9.12
CA ALA A 18 -3.89 -23.33 10.19
C ALA A 18 -4.07 -22.30 11.31
N LEU A 19 -4.45 -21.05 10.98
CA LEU A 19 -4.86 -20.05 11.96
C LEU A 19 -6.09 -20.52 12.75
N PHE A 20 -7.13 -21.02 12.08
CA PHE A 20 -8.32 -21.56 12.76
C PHE A 20 -8.04 -22.77 13.66
N LYS A 21 -6.96 -23.50 13.37
CA LYS A 21 -6.52 -24.66 14.18
C LYS A 21 -5.58 -24.27 15.32
N GLY A 22 -5.22 -22.99 15.45
CA GLY A 22 -4.33 -22.50 16.50
C GLY A 22 -2.90 -23.04 16.38
N ILE A 23 -2.37 -23.15 15.15
CA ILE A 23 -0.97 -23.58 14.96
C ILE A 23 -0.05 -22.40 15.32
N ASP A 24 0.70 -22.53 16.42
CA ASP A 24 1.56 -21.47 17.00
C ASP A 24 2.41 -20.72 15.95
N LEU A 25 3.13 -21.47 15.08
CA LEU A 25 3.98 -20.88 14.05
C LEU A 25 3.17 -20.01 13.08
N VAL A 26 1.96 -20.44 12.73
CA VAL A 26 1.09 -19.70 11.83
C VAL A 26 0.49 -18.51 12.55
N GLU A 27 0.08 -18.60 13.81
CA GLU A 27 -0.40 -17.44 14.57
C GLU A 27 0.66 -16.33 14.65
N GLU A 28 1.90 -16.70 14.94
CA GLU A 28 3.03 -15.78 15.11
C GLU A 28 3.43 -15.08 13.80
N PHE A 29 3.42 -15.81 12.68
CA PHE A 29 3.84 -15.28 11.37
C PHE A 29 2.69 -15.15 10.36
N PHE A 30 1.44 -15.15 10.84
CA PHE A 30 0.23 -15.20 10.00
C PHE A 30 0.25 -14.12 8.93
N TYR A 31 0.62 -12.89 9.34
CA TYR A 31 0.71 -11.75 8.44
C TYR A 31 1.59 -12.03 7.23
N LEU A 32 2.78 -12.62 7.42
CA LEU A 32 3.69 -12.95 6.32
C LEU A 32 3.12 -14.05 5.43
N PHE A 33 2.48 -15.05 6.04
CA PHE A 33 1.87 -16.18 5.34
C PHE A 33 0.59 -15.81 4.57
N VAL A 34 0.05 -14.62 4.78
CA VAL A 34 -1.08 -14.09 4.01
C VAL A 34 -0.63 -13.05 3.00
N TRP A 35 0.13 -12.04 3.41
CA TRP A 35 0.41 -10.89 2.56
C TRP A 35 1.36 -11.18 1.39
N TRP A 36 2.40 -11.99 1.61
CA TRP A 36 3.32 -12.35 0.51
C TRP A 36 2.63 -13.24 -0.54
N PRO A 37 1.93 -14.33 -0.15
CA PRO A 37 1.13 -15.10 -1.10
C PRO A 37 0.04 -14.27 -1.78
N TYR A 38 -0.60 -13.35 -1.07
CA TYR A 38 -1.56 -12.42 -1.66
C TYR A 38 -0.91 -11.58 -2.79
N ILE A 39 0.24 -10.97 -2.54
CA ILE A 39 0.96 -10.17 -3.56
C ILE A 39 1.35 -11.04 -4.77
N LEU A 40 1.84 -12.27 -4.54
CA LEU A 40 2.20 -13.20 -5.62
C LEU A 40 0.97 -13.65 -6.42
N LEU A 41 -0.17 -13.86 -5.76
CA LEU A 41 -1.44 -14.15 -6.41
C LEU A 41 -1.88 -12.97 -7.29
N LEU A 42 -1.80 -11.73 -6.79
CA LEU A 42 -2.12 -10.54 -7.57
C LEU A 42 -1.20 -10.41 -8.77
N ASP A 43 0.11 -10.60 -8.62
CA ASP A 43 1.08 -10.58 -9.73
C ASP A 43 0.74 -11.64 -10.79
N ALA A 44 0.39 -12.86 -10.37
CA ALA A 44 -0.02 -13.94 -11.28
C ALA A 44 -1.29 -13.60 -12.06
N LEU A 45 -2.26 -12.94 -11.40
CA LEU A 45 -3.49 -12.46 -12.03
C LEU A 45 -3.20 -11.33 -13.01
N ILE A 46 -2.36 -10.36 -12.64
CA ILE A 46 -1.93 -9.26 -13.53
C ILE A 46 -1.23 -9.84 -14.75
N LYS A 47 -0.30 -10.78 -14.57
CA LYS A 47 0.39 -11.48 -15.66
C LYS A 47 -0.58 -12.20 -16.59
N ALA A 48 -1.59 -12.87 -16.03
CA ALA A 48 -2.60 -13.55 -16.83
C ALA A 48 -3.47 -12.60 -17.65
N ARG A 49 -3.71 -11.36 -17.17
CA ARG A 49 -4.56 -10.38 -17.86
C ARG A 49 -3.81 -9.45 -18.81
N LYS A 50 -2.60 -9.04 -18.45
CA LYS A 50 -1.80 -8.03 -19.17
C LYS A 50 -0.60 -8.62 -19.91
N GLY A 51 -0.30 -9.92 -19.73
CA GLY A 51 0.84 -10.60 -20.34
C GLY A 51 2.18 -10.33 -19.65
N THR A 52 2.28 -9.31 -18.81
CA THR A 52 3.50 -8.91 -18.08
C THR A 52 3.30 -8.98 -16.58
N SER A 53 4.34 -9.36 -15.83
CA SER A 53 4.30 -9.46 -14.37
C SER A 53 5.08 -8.29 -13.77
N PRO A 54 4.47 -7.45 -12.93
CA PRO A 54 5.17 -6.38 -12.24
C PRO A 54 6.45 -6.82 -11.52
N ILE A 55 6.45 -8.00 -10.89
CA ILE A 55 7.62 -8.52 -10.16
C ILE A 55 8.74 -8.94 -11.12
N THR A 56 8.42 -9.71 -12.16
CA THR A 56 9.45 -10.33 -13.02
C THR A 56 9.89 -9.43 -14.16
N SER A 57 9.02 -8.55 -14.65
CA SER A 57 9.34 -7.62 -15.74
C SER A 57 10.25 -6.47 -15.29
N ASN A 58 10.18 -6.06 -14.01
CA ASN A 58 11.07 -5.03 -13.46
C ASN A 58 11.37 -5.28 -11.97
N PRO A 59 12.23 -6.28 -11.65
CA PRO A 59 12.50 -6.69 -10.28
C PRO A 59 13.12 -5.57 -9.45
N GLN A 60 13.94 -4.69 -10.05
CA GLN A 60 14.51 -3.56 -9.34
C GLN A 60 13.43 -2.58 -8.86
N SER A 61 12.43 -2.29 -9.69
CA SER A 61 11.32 -1.43 -9.29
C SER A 61 10.48 -2.07 -8.18
N PHE A 62 10.29 -3.39 -8.22
CA PHE A 62 9.62 -4.12 -7.14
C PHE A 62 10.40 -4.07 -5.82
N ILE A 63 11.73 -4.29 -5.86
CA ILE A 63 12.58 -4.19 -4.67
C ILE A 63 12.55 -2.77 -4.09
N ASN A 64 12.68 -1.74 -4.95
CA ASN A 64 12.58 -0.35 -4.52
C ASN A 64 11.21 -0.07 -3.88
N LEU A 65 10.14 -0.63 -4.44
CA LEU A 65 8.79 -0.49 -3.89
C LEU A 65 8.68 -1.13 -2.50
N CYS A 66 9.25 -2.31 -2.28
CA CYS A 66 9.32 -2.96 -0.99
C CYS A 66 10.10 -2.11 0.03
N ILE A 67 11.26 -1.55 -0.35
CA ILE A 67 12.06 -0.68 0.51
C ILE A 67 11.27 0.57 0.91
N TRP A 68 10.63 1.24 -0.07
CA TRP A 68 9.78 2.39 0.21
C TRP A 68 8.56 2.04 1.06
N SER A 69 8.03 0.82 0.93
CA SER A 69 6.95 0.32 1.76
C SER A 69 7.37 0.20 3.23
N VAL A 70 8.58 -0.31 3.48
CA VAL A 70 9.15 -0.35 4.84
C VAL A 70 9.26 1.07 5.40
N THR A 71 9.87 2.00 4.66
CA THR A 71 10.01 3.40 5.08
C THR A 71 8.65 4.05 5.36
N PHE A 72 7.69 3.85 4.46
CA PHE A 72 6.34 4.38 4.59
C PHE A 72 5.67 3.87 5.88
N TRP A 73 5.74 2.58 6.17
CA TRP A 73 5.14 2.02 7.37
C TRP A 73 5.86 2.46 8.65
N LEU A 74 7.19 2.62 8.63
CA LEU A 74 7.94 3.11 9.79
C LEU A 74 7.54 4.53 10.20
N ILE A 75 7.09 5.37 9.25
CA ILE A 75 6.51 6.68 9.58
C ILE A 75 5.23 6.50 10.43
N PHE A 76 4.37 5.54 10.07
CA PHE A 76 3.18 5.23 10.86
C PHE A 76 3.51 4.63 12.21
N GLU A 77 4.53 3.78 12.32
CA GLU A 77 5.02 3.28 13.60
C GLU A 77 5.51 4.42 14.51
N LEU A 78 6.25 5.38 13.96
CA LEU A 78 6.70 6.57 14.70
C LEU A 78 5.50 7.39 15.22
N ILE A 79 4.49 7.58 14.38
CA ILE A 79 3.26 8.28 14.78
C ILE A 79 2.49 7.46 15.83
N ASN A 80 2.47 6.13 15.69
CA ASN A 80 1.80 5.23 16.60
C ASN A 80 2.43 5.21 18.00
N LEU A 81 3.70 5.57 18.16
CA LEU A 81 4.29 5.79 19.50
C LEU A 81 3.51 6.83 20.32
N ARG A 82 2.94 7.84 19.66
CA ARG A 82 2.09 8.85 20.29
C ARG A 82 0.63 8.44 20.37
N LEU A 83 0.10 7.83 19.30
CA LEU A 83 -1.31 7.46 19.23
C LEU A 83 -1.66 6.25 20.11
N GLN A 84 -0.71 5.32 20.27
CA GLN A 84 -0.91 4.00 20.87
C GLN A 84 -2.14 3.29 20.30
N ASN A 85 -2.33 3.41 18.98
CA ASN A 85 -3.51 2.92 18.27
C ASN A 85 -3.41 1.41 18.01
N TRP A 86 -2.20 0.88 17.81
CA TRP A 86 -1.94 -0.55 17.75
C TRP A 86 -0.69 -0.93 18.53
N HIS A 87 -0.62 -2.19 18.95
CA HIS A 87 0.58 -2.80 19.52
C HIS A 87 0.65 -4.27 19.08
N TYR A 88 1.87 -4.79 18.96
CA TYR A 88 2.11 -6.16 18.55
C TYR A 88 2.05 -7.09 19.75
N VAL A 89 1.24 -8.14 19.68
CA VAL A 89 1.11 -9.21 20.67
C VAL A 89 1.61 -10.52 20.08
N ASN A 90 1.97 -11.49 20.95
CA ASN A 90 2.41 -12.84 20.54
C ASN A 90 3.57 -12.84 19.52
N ILE A 91 4.52 -11.94 19.69
CA ILE A 91 5.70 -11.81 18.83
C ILE A 91 6.87 -12.65 19.33
N THR A 92 7.67 -13.15 18.40
CA THR A 92 8.87 -13.94 18.69
C THR A 92 9.78 -13.25 19.71
N PRO A 93 10.27 -13.96 20.75
CA PRO A 93 11.19 -13.38 21.73
C PRO A 93 12.55 -13.06 21.11
N LEU A 94 12.93 -13.72 20.02
CA LEU A 94 14.24 -13.58 19.40
C LEU A 94 14.32 -12.29 18.54
N THR A 95 15.00 -11.28 19.06
CA THR A 95 15.10 -9.93 18.46
C THR A 95 15.47 -9.91 16.97
N PRO A 96 16.48 -10.69 16.48
CA PRO A 96 16.78 -10.71 15.05
C PRO A 96 15.63 -11.20 14.18
N ILE A 97 14.94 -12.28 14.59
CA ILE A 97 13.79 -12.83 13.84
C ILE A 97 12.64 -11.82 13.86
N ARG A 98 12.43 -11.15 14.99
CA ARG A 98 11.40 -10.12 15.14
C ARG A 98 11.60 -8.95 14.16
N TRP A 99 12.80 -8.39 14.11
CA TRP A 99 13.12 -7.29 13.20
C TRP A 99 13.03 -7.71 11.73
N LEU A 100 13.45 -8.93 11.41
CA LEU A 100 13.26 -9.49 10.07
C LEU A 100 11.76 -9.62 9.74
N GLY A 101 10.96 -10.15 10.66
CA GLY A 101 9.51 -10.28 10.50
C GLY A 101 8.81 -8.93 10.29
N TYR A 102 9.18 -7.91 11.06
CA TYR A 102 8.69 -6.54 10.86
C TYR A 102 9.07 -5.99 9.49
N THR A 103 10.35 -6.11 9.12
CA THR A 103 10.83 -5.61 7.82
C THR A 103 10.10 -6.27 6.66
N LEU A 104 9.96 -7.60 6.70
CA LEU A 104 9.23 -8.36 5.68
C LEU A 104 7.74 -8.06 5.67
N SER A 105 7.12 -7.75 6.82
CA SER A 105 5.71 -7.39 6.90
C SER A 105 5.49 -5.99 6.31
N PHE A 106 6.31 -5.02 6.71
CA PHE A 106 6.19 -3.63 6.27
C PHE A 106 6.49 -3.46 4.78
N ALA A 107 7.33 -4.33 4.22
CA ALA A 107 7.60 -4.38 2.78
C ALA A 107 6.37 -4.70 1.90
N THR A 108 5.28 -5.22 2.48
CA THR A 108 4.11 -5.70 1.71
C THR A 108 3.07 -4.64 1.40
N VAL A 109 3.01 -3.55 2.17
CA VAL A 109 1.88 -2.61 2.15
C VAL A 109 1.74 -1.93 0.79
N LEU A 110 2.78 -1.27 0.28
CA LEU A 110 2.72 -0.60 -1.02
C LEU A 110 2.55 -1.59 -2.18
N PRO A 111 3.31 -2.71 -2.27
CA PRO A 111 3.04 -3.73 -3.28
C PRO A 111 1.60 -4.22 -3.30
N GLY A 112 1.03 -4.51 -2.13
CA GLY A 112 -0.37 -4.94 -1.98
C GLY A 112 -1.34 -3.89 -2.52
N ILE A 113 -1.16 -2.62 -2.16
CA ILE A 113 -1.99 -1.50 -2.64
C ILE A 113 -1.88 -1.35 -4.18
N PHE A 114 -0.66 -1.28 -4.72
CA PHE A 114 -0.44 -1.03 -6.15
C PHE A 114 -0.89 -2.20 -7.03
N PHE A 115 -0.66 -3.45 -6.64
CA PHE A 115 -1.08 -4.58 -7.46
C PHE A 115 -2.61 -4.73 -7.42
N THR A 116 -3.22 -4.45 -6.28
CA THR A 116 -4.68 -4.40 -6.16
C THR A 116 -5.26 -3.31 -7.03
N SER A 117 -4.69 -2.09 -7.01
CA SER A 117 -5.19 -0.99 -7.83
C SER A 117 -5.12 -1.31 -9.33
N ILE A 118 -4.07 -1.99 -9.79
CA ILE A 118 -3.96 -2.45 -11.18
C ILE A 118 -5.13 -3.36 -11.57
N LEU A 119 -5.49 -4.34 -10.73
CA LEU A 119 -6.56 -5.30 -11.01
C LEU A 119 -7.95 -4.69 -10.84
N VAL A 120 -8.15 -3.83 -9.84
CA VAL A 120 -9.40 -3.13 -9.61
C VAL A 120 -9.70 -2.21 -10.79
N ARG A 121 -8.70 -1.42 -11.23
CA ARG A 121 -8.83 -0.56 -12.40
C ARG A 121 -9.16 -1.34 -13.67
N ASP A 122 -8.46 -2.44 -13.89
CA ASP A 122 -8.69 -3.33 -15.04
C ASP A 122 -10.08 -3.99 -15.02
N SER A 123 -10.59 -4.34 -13.84
CA SER A 123 -11.90 -5.01 -13.69
C SER A 123 -13.07 -4.04 -13.80
N LEU A 124 -12.99 -2.88 -13.16
CA LEU A 124 -14.08 -1.90 -13.09
C LEU A 124 -14.22 -1.04 -14.36
N PHE A 125 -13.13 -0.85 -15.12
CA PHE A 125 -13.10 0.08 -16.24
C PHE A 125 -12.72 -0.54 -17.58
N ARG A 126 -12.89 -1.87 -17.69
CA ARG A 126 -12.66 -2.64 -18.91
C ARG A 126 -13.35 -1.98 -20.12
N GLY A 127 -12.57 -1.58 -21.13
CA GLY A 127 -13.09 -1.03 -22.39
C GLY A 127 -13.28 0.49 -22.44
N LYS A 128 -13.06 1.22 -21.34
CA LYS A 128 -12.77 2.66 -21.45
C LYS A 128 -11.28 2.77 -21.69
N CYS A 129 -10.87 3.33 -22.84
CA CYS A 129 -9.51 3.82 -23.02
C CYS A 129 -9.27 4.95 -22.00
N LEU A 130 -9.05 4.59 -20.74
CA LEU A 130 -8.48 5.47 -19.75
C LEU A 130 -7.05 5.66 -20.24
N GLY A 131 -6.81 6.81 -20.87
CA GLY A 131 -5.60 7.12 -21.61
C GLY A 131 -4.36 6.53 -20.96
N GLU A 132 -3.53 5.92 -21.81
CA GLU A 132 -2.19 5.50 -21.46
C GLU A 132 -1.51 6.60 -20.64
N SER A 133 -0.92 6.19 -19.52
CA SER A 133 0.14 6.94 -18.83
C SER A 133 0.01 8.47 -18.95
N GLY A 134 -0.95 9.05 -18.21
CA GLY A 134 -1.07 10.51 -18.11
C GLY A 134 0.31 11.13 -17.90
N GLU A 135 0.65 12.07 -18.77
CA GLU A 135 1.98 12.67 -18.86
C GLU A 135 2.41 13.21 -17.48
N LEU A 136 3.71 13.18 -17.16
CA LEU A 136 4.22 13.88 -15.99
C LEU A 136 3.97 15.38 -16.21
N HIS A 137 2.96 15.93 -15.54
CA HIS A 137 2.58 17.33 -15.71
C HIS A 137 3.20 18.15 -14.58
N SER A 138 4.11 19.05 -14.95
CA SER A 138 4.46 20.21 -14.14
C SER A 138 3.30 21.21 -14.24
N GLY A 139 2.40 21.20 -13.25
CA GLY A 139 1.26 22.10 -13.18
C GLY A 139 1.19 22.79 -11.82
N THR A 140 0.70 24.04 -11.80
CA THR A 140 0.39 24.68 -10.52
C THR A 140 -0.81 23.97 -9.90
N VAL A 141 -0.62 23.34 -8.75
CA VAL A 141 -1.72 22.71 -7.99
C VAL A 141 -2.63 23.82 -7.44
N PRO A 142 -3.88 23.97 -7.93
CA PRO A 142 -4.80 24.96 -7.42
C PRO A 142 -5.10 24.68 -5.94
N MET A 143 -5.18 25.74 -5.12
CA MET A 143 -5.49 25.63 -3.69
C MET A 143 -4.52 24.71 -2.92
N LEU A 144 -3.26 24.59 -3.37
CA LEU A 144 -2.25 23.82 -2.65
C LEU A 144 -2.14 24.14 -1.15
N PRO A 145 -2.19 25.42 -0.70
CA PRO A 145 -2.17 25.73 0.72
C PRO A 145 -3.34 25.11 1.50
N LEU A 146 -4.51 24.96 0.87
CA LEU A 146 -5.67 24.31 1.47
C LEU A 146 -5.41 22.82 1.67
N TRP A 147 -4.91 22.11 0.65
CA TRP A 147 -4.61 20.68 0.75
C TRP A 147 -3.52 20.40 1.78
N ILE A 148 -2.44 21.19 1.76
CA ILE A 148 -1.39 21.11 2.77
C ILE A 148 -1.97 21.43 4.16
N GLY A 149 -2.87 22.41 4.27
CA GLY A 149 -3.58 22.74 5.51
C GLY A 149 -4.40 21.57 6.04
N LEU A 150 -5.20 20.92 5.19
CA LEU A 150 -5.97 19.73 5.54
C LEU A 150 -5.06 18.57 5.98
N GLY A 151 -3.97 18.34 5.24
CA GLY A 151 -2.96 17.35 5.59
C GLY A 151 -2.29 17.64 6.93
N THR A 152 -1.98 18.90 7.20
CA THR A 152 -1.39 19.34 8.47
C THR A 152 -2.36 19.13 9.62
N VAL A 153 -3.63 19.52 9.46
CA VAL A 153 -4.71 19.28 10.43
C VAL A 153 -4.88 17.79 10.70
N SER A 154 -4.79 16.96 9.65
CA SER A 154 -4.90 15.50 9.77
C SER A 154 -3.75 14.83 10.52
N ILE A 155 -2.63 15.54 10.77
CA ILE A 155 -1.57 15.09 11.68
C ILE A 155 -1.75 15.73 13.05
N LEU A 156 -1.89 17.05 13.12
CA LEU A 156 -1.88 17.79 14.38
C LEU A 156 -3.03 17.42 15.31
N LEU A 157 -4.25 17.22 14.78
CA LEU A 157 -5.40 16.82 15.59
C LEU A 157 -5.22 15.45 16.25
N PRO A 158 -4.85 14.37 15.52
CA PRO A 158 -4.51 13.09 16.16
C PRO A 158 -3.38 13.20 17.19
N MET A 159 -2.37 14.07 16.98
CA MET A 159 -1.27 14.24 17.94
C MET A 159 -1.71 14.95 19.22
N ALA A 160 -2.61 15.92 19.13
CA ALA A 160 -3.14 16.67 20.27
C ALA A 160 -4.19 15.86 21.05
N TRP A 161 -5.17 15.27 20.35
CA TRP A 161 -6.28 14.51 20.93
C TRP A 161 -6.44 13.15 20.24
N PRO A 162 -5.51 12.21 20.48
CA PRO A 162 -5.50 10.90 19.82
C PRO A 162 -6.81 10.13 20.03
N ARG A 163 -7.42 10.24 21.21
CA ARG A 163 -8.67 9.56 21.56
C ARG A 163 -9.82 9.77 20.57
N TYR A 164 -9.89 10.93 19.91
CA TYR A 164 -11.00 11.27 19.02
C TYR A 164 -10.58 11.33 17.56
N PHE A 165 -9.36 11.80 17.29
CA PHE A 165 -8.93 12.12 15.93
C PHE A 165 -7.93 11.12 15.36
N PHE A 166 -7.66 9.98 16.02
CA PHE A 166 -6.77 8.95 15.47
C PHE A 166 -7.08 8.55 14.02
N PRO A 167 -8.34 8.46 13.54
CA PRO A 167 -8.60 8.04 12.16
C PRO A 167 -8.09 9.03 11.12
N LEU A 168 -7.92 10.31 11.48
CA LEU A 168 -7.44 11.33 10.55
C LEU A 168 -5.98 11.12 10.14
N VAL A 169 -5.19 10.38 10.93
CA VAL A 169 -3.77 10.14 10.65
C VAL A 169 -3.54 9.50 9.28
N TRP A 170 -4.49 8.75 8.74
CA TRP A 170 -4.32 8.15 7.43
C TRP A 170 -4.39 9.19 6.30
N GLY A 171 -5.15 10.27 6.51
CA GLY A 171 -5.43 11.29 5.51
C GLY A 171 -4.22 12.15 5.13
N PHE A 172 -3.21 12.29 6.01
CA PHE A 172 -2.06 13.15 5.70
C PHE A 172 -1.27 12.64 4.50
N THR A 173 -1.19 11.31 4.32
CA THR A 173 -0.49 10.73 3.19
C THR A 173 -1.10 11.20 1.88
N PHE A 174 -2.43 11.22 1.79
CA PHE A 174 -3.13 11.71 0.61
C PHE A 174 -3.03 13.24 0.48
N PHE A 175 -3.41 13.99 1.51
CA PHE A 175 -3.52 15.46 1.43
C PHE A 175 -2.18 16.20 1.39
N ILE A 176 -1.08 15.58 1.81
CA ILE A 176 0.27 16.15 1.72
C ILE A 176 1.02 15.58 0.52
N LEU A 177 1.09 14.25 0.36
CA LEU A 177 1.98 13.65 -0.64
C LEU A 177 1.43 13.81 -2.06
N ASP A 178 0.12 13.71 -2.28
CA ASP A 178 -0.44 13.84 -3.63
C ASP A 178 -0.24 15.24 -4.25
N PRO A 179 -0.52 16.35 -3.53
CA PRO A 179 -0.21 17.68 -4.04
C PRO A 179 1.29 17.96 -4.22
N LEU A 180 2.14 17.40 -3.34
CA LEU A 180 3.59 17.51 -3.47
C LEU A 180 4.09 16.76 -4.71
N ASN A 181 3.56 15.57 -4.97
CA ASN A 181 3.84 14.84 -6.21
C ASN A 181 3.51 15.70 -7.42
N GLY A 182 2.32 16.32 -7.45
CA GLY A 182 1.91 17.21 -8.53
C GLY A 182 2.86 18.40 -8.72
N ARG A 183 3.35 19.01 -7.63
CA ARG A 183 4.36 20.07 -7.69
C ARG A 183 5.71 19.61 -8.22
N LEU A 184 6.11 18.38 -7.90
CA LEU A 184 7.36 17.78 -8.35
C LEU A 184 7.24 17.20 -9.78
N GLY A 185 6.11 17.43 -10.46
CA GLY A 185 5.83 16.94 -11.80
C GLY A 185 5.44 15.46 -11.85
N ALA A 186 5.33 14.78 -10.71
CA ALA A 186 4.86 13.40 -10.63
C ALA A 186 3.34 13.31 -10.74
N LYS A 187 2.82 12.09 -10.87
CA LYS A 187 1.37 11.84 -10.95
C LYS A 187 0.67 12.30 -9.66
N SER A 188 -0.43 13.03 -9.82
CA SER A 188 -1.27 13.52 -8.72
C SER A 188 -2.74 13.36 -9.08
N LEU A 189 -3.47 12.67 -8.21
CA LEU A 189 -4.90 12.47 -8.31
C LEU A 189 -5.66 13.79 -8.13
N ILE A 190 -5.19 14.69 -7.28
CA ILE A 190 -5.79 16.00 -7.06
C ILE A 190 -5.66 16.87 -8.32
N LEU A 191 -4.48 16.87 -8.97
CA LEU A 191 -4.30 17.55 -10.25
C LEU A 191 -5.18 16.94 -11.34
N ASP A 192 -5.26 15.61 -11.41
CA ASP A 192 -6.10 14.93 -12.39
C ASP A 192 -7.60 15.20 -12.16
N TYR A 193 -8.05 15.31 -10.92
CA TYR A 193 -9.42 15.70 -10.57
C TYR A 193 -9.71 17.12 -11.05
N MET A 194 -8.84 18.06 -10.68
CA MET A 194 -9.02 19.48 -10.96
C MET A 194 -8.90 19.82 -12.44
N SER A 195 -8.08 19.08 -13.19
CA SER A 195 -7.97 19.20 -14.65
C SER A 195 -9.15 18.58 -15.41
N GLY A 196 -10.15 18.02 -14.71
CA GLY A 196 -11.31 17.39 -15.32
C GLY A 196 -11.03 16.00 -15.91
N ARG A 197 -9.81 15.48 -15.74
CA ARG A 197 -9.37 14.16 -16.23
C ARG A 197 -9.81 13.07 -15.26
N LYS A 198 -11.11 12.82 -15.24
CA LYS A 198 -11.73 11.75 -14.42
C LYS A 198 -11.23 10.34 -14.73
N ALA A 199 -10.54 10.17 -15.86
CA ALA A 199 -9.99 8.88 -16.29
C ALA A 199 -8.76 8.41 -15.50
N ASN A 200 -8.08 9.32 -14.79
CA ASN A 200 -6.91 8.99 -13.97
C ASN A 200 -7.22 8.87 -12.47
N LEU A 201 -8.44 9.26 -12.06
CA LEU A 201 -8.89 9.14 -10.68
C LEU A 201 -9.18 7.71 -10.25
N PHE A 202 -9.29 6.80 -11.22
CA PHE A 202 -9.72 5.42 -11.03
C PHE A 202 -8.98 4.46 -11.96
#